data_AF-A0A1F5E765-F1
#
_entry.id   AF-A0A1F5E765-F1
#
_cell.length_a   1.000
_cell.length_b   1.000
_cell.length_c   1.000
_cell.angle_alpha   90.00
_cell.angle_beta   90.00
_cell.angle_gamma   90.00
#
_symmetry.space_group_name_H-M   'P 1'
#
loop_
_entity.id
_entity.type
_entity.pdbx_description
1 polymer ?
#
loop_
_entity_poly.entity_id
_entity_poly.type
_entity_poly.pdbx_seq_one_letter_code
_entity_poly.pdbx_strand_id
1 'polypeptide(L)' 'MAKDAREIVALECESCKSRNYHTEKRVKGQDVVKRLEFLKYCKKCKKRTAHKESK' A
#
# COMPACT_ATOMS: atom_id res chain seq x y z
N MET A 1 -10.57 -4.23 25.81
CA MET A 1 -9.87 -5.03 24.78
C MET A 1 -9.64 -4.12 23.59
N ALA A 2 -8.40 -3.64 23.39
CA ALA A 2 -8.09 -2.71 22.31
C ALA A 2 -8.21 -3.46 20.97
N LYS A 3 -9.31 -3.18 20.25
CA LYS A 3 -9.55 -3.70 18.91
C LYS A 3 -8.48 -3.09 18.00
N ASP A 4 -7.41 -3.85 17.76
CA ASP A 4 -6.35 -3.53 16.81
C ASP A 4 -6.99 -3.43 15.43
N ALA A 5 -7.46 -2.23 15.08
CA ALA A 5 -8.08 -1.96 13.80
C ALA A 5 -6.97 -2.01 12.76
N ARG A 6 -6.84 -3.16 12.08
CA ARG A 6 -6.01 -3.33 10.89
C ARG A 6 -6.92 -3.29 9.67
N GLU A 7 -6.66 -2.37 8.76
CA GLU A 7 -7.28 -2.33 7.44
C GLU A 7 -6.31 -2.92 6.41
N ILE A 8 -6.84 -3.71 5.50
CA ILE A 8 -6.08 -4.18 4.34
C ILE A 8 -6.11 -3.06 3.31
N VAL A 9 -4.96 -2.48 3.01
CA VAL A 9 -4.82 -1.48 1.96
C VAL A 9 -4.16 -2.10 0.73
N ALA A 10 -4.59 -1.69 -0.46
CA ALA A 10 -3.95 -2.10 -1.70
C ALA A 10 -2.81 -1.12 -2.04
N LEU A 11 -1.75 -1.62 -2.65
CA LEU A 11 -0.69 -0.81 -3.23
C LEU A 11 -0.87 -0.78 -4.74
N GLU A 12 -1.12 0.41 -5.25
CA GLU A 12 -1.33 0.71 -6.65
C GLU A 12 -0.05 1.24 -7.28
N CYS A 13 0.37 0.64 -8.40
CA CYS A 13 1.50 1.14 -9.16
C CYS A 13 1.17 2.46 -9.85
N GLU A 14 2.04 3.46 -9.72
CA GLU A 14 1.85 4.77 -10.36
C GLU A 14 1.84 4.70 -11.91
N SER A 15 2.60 3.78 -12.51
CA SER A 15 2.70 3.67 -13.97
C SER A 15 1.57 2.85 -14.61
N CYS A 16 1.16 1.76 -13.95
CA CYS A 16 0.22 0.77 -14.52
C CYS A 16 -1.18 0.83 -13.85
N LYS A 17 -1.38 1.68 -12.83
CA LYS A 17 -2.57 1.74 -11.94
C LYS A 17 -3.06 0.38 -11.47
N SER A 18 -2.16 -0.60 -11.43
CA SER A 18 -2.50 -1.98 -11.10
C SER A 18 -2.24 -2.20 -9.63
N ARG A 19 -3.26 -2.74 -8.97
CA ARG A 19 -3.26 -3.13 -7.57
C ARG A 19 -2.70 -4.54 -7.49
N ASN A 20 -1.40 -4.64 -7.21
CA ASN A 20 -0.68 -5.93 -7.25
C ASN A 20 -0.31 -6.44 -5.86
N TYR A 21 -0.35 -5.56 -4.84
CA TYR A 21 0.04 -5.91 -3.49
C TYR A 21 -1.02 -5.45 -2.51
N HIS A 22 -1.22 -6.25 -1.47
CA HIS A 22 -2.06 -5.91 -0.33
C HIS A 22 -1.16 -5.89 0.90
N THR A 23 -1.28 -4.84 1.71
CA THR A 23 -0.58 -4.74 3.00
C THR A 23 -1.59 -4.44 4.08
N GLU A 24 -1.40 -5.01 5.25
CA GLU A 24 -2.13 -4.61 6.44
C GLU A 24 -1.54 -3.29 6.96
N LYS A 25 -2.41 -2.30 7.16
CA LYS A 25 -2.08 -1.02 7.79
C LYS A 25 -2.91 -0.90 9.05
N ARG A 26 -2.27 -0.46 10.14
CA ARG A 26 -3.01 -0.11 11.37
C ARG A 26 -3.79 1.18 11.12
N VAL A 27 -4.98 1.27 11.69
CA VAL A 27 -5.91 2.41 11.51
C VAL A 27 -5.86 3.36 12.70
N LYS A 28 -5.35 2.90 13.86
CA LYS A 28 -5.17 3.71 15.07
C LYS A 28 -3.71 3.70 15.52
N GLY A 29 -3.08 4.88 15.53
CA GLY A 29 -1.70 5.10 16.01
C GLY A 29 -1.00 6.27 15.29
N GLN A 30 0.10 6.77 15.86
CA GLN A 30 0.93 7.85 15.26
C GLN A 30 1.50 7.46 13.88
N ASP A 31 1.71 6.17 13.61
CA ASP A 31 2.27 5.64 12.35
C ASP A 31 1.30 5.62 11.15
N VAL A 32 0.01 5.92 11.35
CA VAL A 32 -1.03 5.85 10.29
C VAL A 32 -1.00 7.07 9.37
N VAL A 33 -0.44 8.18 9.84
CA VAL A 33 -0.51 9.50 9.18
C VAL A 33 0.29 9.54 7.88
N LYS A 34 1.26 8.63 7.68
CA LYS A 34 2.06 8.58 6.45
C LYS A 34 1.38 7.69 5.40
N ARG A 35 1.26 8.22 4.18
CA ARG A 35 0.95 7.41 2.98
C ARG A 35 2.08 6.41 2.78
N LEU A 36 1.74 5.14 2.61
CA LEU A 36 2.73 4.11 2.30
C LEU A 36 3.14 4.22 0.82
N GLU A 37 4.42 4.50 0.59
CA GLU A 37 5.03 4.53 -0.73
C GLU A 37 6.17 3.52 -0.77
N PHE A 38 6.01 2.48 -1.59
CA PHE A 38 7.00 1.41 -1.69
C PHE A 38 7.49 1.24 -3.12
N LEU A 39 8.81 1.10 -3.28
CA LEU A 39 9.43 0.72 -4.55
C LEU A 39 9.29 -0.79 -4.73
N LYS A 40 8.29 -1.21 -5.50
CA LYS A 40 8.00 -2.61 -5.83
C LYS A 40 8.04 -2.82 -7.34
N TYR A 41 8.16 -4.08 -7.74
CA TYR A 41 8.20 -4.46 -9.15
C TYR A 41 6.76 -4.57 -9.72
N CYS A 42 6.37 -3.75 -10.70
CA CYS A 42 5.09 -3.97 -11.42
C CYS A 42 5.33 -5.02 -12.52
N LYS A 43 4.67 -6.20 -12.39
CA LYS A 43 4.74 -7.27 -13.41
C LYS A 43 4.26 -6.81 -14.79
N LYS A 44 3.31 -5.86 -14.86
CA LYS A 44 2.83 -5.29 -16.13
C LYS A 44 3.86 -4.36 -16.78
N CYS A 45 4.53 -3.51 -16.00
CA CYS A 45 5.57 -2.61 -16.53
C CYS A 45 6.95 -3.27 -16.68
N LYS A 46 7.14 -4.47 -16.12
CA LYS A 46 8.42 -5.19 -16.04
C LYS A 46 9.56 -4.34 -15.46
N LYS A 47 9.25 -3.40 -14.58
CA LYS A 47 10.21 -2.50 -13.93
C LYS A 47 9.82 -2.21 -12.48
N ARG A 48 10.78 -1.76 -11.67
CA ARG A 48 10.53 -1.27 -10.31
C ARG A 48 9.91 0.12 -10.39
N THR A 49 8.77 0.31 -9.76
CA THR A 49 8.01 1.55 -9.77
C THR A 49 7.53 1.88 -8.36
N ALA A 50 7.26 3.16 -8.11
CA ALA A 50 6.60 3.58 -6.88
C ALA A 50 5.17 3.03 -6.87
N HIS A 51 4.85 2.26 -5.84
CA HIS A 51 3.50 1.82 -5.54
C HIS A 51 2.99 2.63 -4.35
N LYS A 52 1.85 3.30 -4.54
CA LYS A 52 1.21 4.15 -3.54
C LYS A 52 0.02 3.42 -2.94
N GLU A 53 -0.24 3.68 -1.66
CA GLU A 53 -1.45 3.24 -0.99
C GLU A 53 -2.70 3.73 -1.74
N SER A 54 -3.53 2.80 -2.17
CA SER A 54 -4.83 3.02 -2.81
C SER A 54 -5.89 2.35 -1.92
N LYS A 55 -6.96 3.10 -1.64
CA LYS A 55 -8.02 2.69 -0.73
C LYS A 55 -8.93 1.63 -1.36
#